data_AF-A0AAD7FPH3-F1
#
_entry.id   AF-A0AAD7FPH3-F1
#
_cell.length_a   1.000
_cell.length_b   1.000
_cell.length_c   1.000
_cell.angle_alpha   90.00
_cell.angle_beta   90.00
_cell.angle_gamma   90.00
#
_symmetry.space_group_name_H-M   'P 1'
#
loop_
_entity.id
_entity.type
_entity.pdbx_description
1 polymer ?
#
loop_
_entity_poly.entity_id
_entity_poly.type
_entity_poly.pdbx_seq_one_letter_code
_entity_poly.pdbx_strand_id
1 'polypeptide(L)'
;MAETDPHFQNQAFCNFLSELPALEEFDLDITGSKPVQAQSLFARLNAPGERPLHYAVSDVVAAQPGHLTVLRLRSHHVPLWSGVWRTLRSARVKLADITTSVVTPELFDYLTSYSGLRKLVLEYKDGGSREANDGIADAFYNSGTLVQHADSLLELYCPAGRYESRFGFGVHNAQNLLLETTANLPNLRSLTISAADAQKNRGVWCGNGAINHTMAVVLAIKRTVDKAALGPAVVRVGYTVYELQFDEGRIGREAEV
;
A
#
# COMPACT_ATOMS: atom_id res chain seq x y z
N MET A 1 -8.67 -28.66 33.44
CA MET A 1 -8.41 -27.83 32.24
C MET A 1 -8.57 -28.74 31.04
N ALA A 2 -9.55 -28.48 30.17
CA ALA A 2 -9.73 -29.26 28.95
C ALA A 2 -8.77 -28.69 27.90
N GLU A 3 -7.74 -29.45 27.53
CA GLU A 3 -6.92 -29.15 26.35
C GLU A 3 -7.80 -29.34 25.12
N THR A 4 -8.12 -28.24 24.43
CA THR A 4 -8.77 -28.30 23.13
C THR A 4 -7.80 -28.85 22.10
N ASP A 5 -8.14 -29.96 21.48
CA ASP A 5 -7.35 -30.64 20.46
C ASP A 5 -7.07 -29.72 19.25
N PRO A 6 -5.80 -29.39 18.94
CA PRO A 6 -5.43 -28.53 17.82
C PRO A 6 -5.79 -29.11 16.44
N HIS A 7 -6.12 -30.40 16.33
CA HIS A 7 -6.62 -30.99 15.09
C HIS A 7 -8.06 -30.59 14.77
N PHE A 8 -8.91 -30.39 15.77
CA PHE A 8 -10.34 -30.12 15.56
C PHE A 8 -10.59 -28.72 14.95
N GLN A 9 -9.79 -27.73 15.32
CA GLN A 9 -9.88 -26.38 14.77
C GLN A 9 -9.43 -26.29 13.30
N ASN A 10 -8.54 -27.19 12.87
CA ASN A 10 -8.05 -27.24 11.49
C ASN A 10 -9.15 -27.71 10.54
N GLN A 11 -9.91 -28.74 10.91
CA GLN A 11 -10.99 -29.28 10.09
C GLN A 11 -12.09 -28.24 9.84
N ALA A 12 -12.51 -27.50 10.86
CA ALA A 12 -13.54 -26.47 10.71
C ALA A 12 -13.09 -25.29 9.84
N PHE A 13 -11.81 -24.94 9.87
CA PHE A 13 -11.24 -23.90 8.99
C PHE A 13 -11.08 -24.41 7.56
N CYS A 14 -10.57 -25.63 7.34
CA CYS A 14 -10.50 -26.24 6.02
C CYS A 14 -11.89 -26.42 5.38
N ASN A 15 -12.90 -26.84 6.15
CA ASN A 15 -14.27 -26.95 5.67
C ASN A 15 -14.83 -25.58 5.26
N PHE A 16 -14.61 -24.54 6.08
CA PHE A 16 -14.95 -23.17 5.73
C PHE A 16 -14.28 -22.72 4.42
N LEU A 17 -12.98 -22.98 4.26
CA LEU A 17 -12.25 -22.63 3.03
C LEU A 17 -12.76 -23.40 1.79
N SER A 18 -13.19 -24.66 1.97
CA SER A 18 -13.71 -25.49 0.88
C SER A 18 -15.12 -25.09 0.43
N GLU A 19 -15.87 -24.40 1.30
CA GLU A 19 -17.22 -23.89 1.01
C GLU A 19 -17.20 -22.48 0.40
N LEU A 20 -16.04 -21.81 0.41
CA LEU A 20 -15.89 -20.51 -0.23
C LEU A 20 -15.87 -20.69 -1.76
N PRO A 21 -16.66 -19.92 -2.53
CA PRO A 21 -16.47 -19.85 -3.98
C PRO A 21 -15.03 -19.46 -4.29
N ALA A 22 -14.54 -19.69 -5.52
CA ALA A 22 -13.20 -19.26 -5.93
C ALA A 22 -13.00 -17.79 -5.53
N LEU A 23 -12.17 -17.54 -4.52
CA LEU A 23 -11.98 -16.23 -3.93
C LEU A 23 -10.95 -15.50 -4.77
N GLU A 24 -11.43 -14.64 -5.66
CA GLU A 24 -10.56 -13.67 -6.35
C GLU A 24 -10.04 -12.61 -5.36
N GLU A 25 -10.78 -12.36 -4.28
CA GLU A 25 -10.52 -11.33 -3.28
C GLU A 25 -10.46 -11.90 -1.86
N PHE A 26 -9.39 -11.55 -1.14
CA PHE A 26 -9.24 -11.80 0.30
C PHE A 26 -9.14 -10.47 1.04
N ASP A 27 -10.16 -10.14 1.83
CA ASP A 27 -10.23 -8.92 2.63
C ASP A 27 -10.16 -9.27 4.12
N LEU A 28 -9.09 -8.83 4.78
CA LEU A 28 -8.87 -8.98 6.21
C LEU A 28 -8.73 -7.60 6.85
N ASP A 29 -9.85 -7.11 7.37
CA ASP A 29 -9.92 -5.86 8.13
C ASP A 29 -10.00 -6.14 9.63
N ILE A 30 -8.92 -5.80 10.33
CA ILE A 30 -8.73 -6.01 11.78
C ILE A 30 -9.04 -4.73 12.55
N THR A 31 -9.32 -3.62 11.87
CA THR A 31 -9.53 -2.30 12.48
C THR A 31 -10.90 -2.15 13.18
N GLY A 32 -11.72 -3.21 13.20
CA GLY A 32 -12.96 -3.28 13.96
C GLY A 32 -14.18 -2.62 13.29
N SER A 33 -14.09 -2.22 12.01
CA SER A 33 -15.08 -1.34 11.38
C SER A 33 -16.14 -2.01 10.45
N LYS A 34 -16.05 -3.31 10.11
CA LYS A 34 -17.09 -4.08 9.34
C LYS A 34 -17.13 -5.61 9.68
N PRO A 35 -18.07 -6.41 9.10
CA PRO A 35 -19.11 -7.18 9.78
C PRO A 35 -18.64 -8.45 10.54
N VAL A 36 -19.54 -8.97 11.38
CA VAL A 36 -19.40 -10.09 12.36
C VAL A 36 -18.62 -11.34 11.87
N GLN A 37 -18.63 -11.66 10.57
CA GLN A 37 -17.90 -12.84 10.05
C GLN A 37 -16.37 -12.68 10.09
N ALA A 38 -15.84 -11.51 9.72
CA ALA A 38 -14.40 -11.23 9.79
C ALA A 38 -13.90 -11.16 11.25
N GLN A 39 -14.74 -10.65 12.15
CA GLN A 39 -14.45 -10.63 13.59
C GLN A 39 -14.40 -12.05 14.20
N SER A 40 -15.24 -12.98 13.73
CA SER A 40 -15.20 -14.38 14.17
C SER A 40 -13.96 -15.12 13.68
N LEU A 41 -13.52 -14.87 12.44
CA LEU A 41 -12.29 -15.41 11.89
C LEU A 41 -11.07 -14.85 12.63
N PHE A 42 -11.09 -13.54 12.92
CA PHE A 42 -10.02 -12.86 13.62
C PHE A 42 -9.90 -13.24 15.10
N ALA A 43 -11.02 -13.39 15.80
CA ALA A 43 -11.04 -13.92 17.17
C ALA A 43 -10.49 -15.35 17.22
N ARG A 44 -10.65 -16.11 16.12
CA ARG A 44 -10.08 -17.45 15.87
C ARG A 44 -8.68 -17.45 15.24
N LEU A 45 -8.06 -16.29 15.05
CA LEU A 45 -6.66 -16.18 14.62
C LEU A 45 -5.74 -15.55 15.68
N ASN A 46 -6.30 -15.08 16.81
CA ASN A 46 -5.55 -14.38 17.87
C ASN A 46 -5.81 -14.91 19.29
N ALA A 47 -6.57 -15.99 19.46
CA ALA A 47 -6.67 -16.65 20.75
C ALA A 47 -5.30 -17.23 21.16
N PRO A 48 -4.96 -17.23 22.46
CA PRO A 48 -3.70 -17.79 22.95
C PRO A 48 -3.56 -19.26 22.51
N GLY A 49 -2.52 -19.56 21.74
CA GLY A 49 -2.28 -20.89 21.15
C GLY A 49 -2.69 -21.03 19.68
N GLU A 50 -3.25 -19.99 19.05
CA GLU A 50 -3.62 -20.03 17.65
C GLU A 50 -2.46 -19.82 16.69
N ARG A 51 -2.61 -20.39 15.50
CA ARG A 51 -1.60 -20.37 14.45
C ARG A 51 -1.38 -18.94 13.96
N PRO A 52 -0.11 -18.52 13.76
CA PRO A 52 0.19 -17.26 13.11
C PRO A 52 -0.59 -17.07 11.80
N LEU A 53 -1.03 -15.84 11.54
CA LEU A 53 -1.86 -15.46 10.39
C LEU A 53 -1.33 -15.95 9.02
N HIS A 54 -0.02 -16.03 8.86
CA HIS A 54 0.57 -16.51 7.62
C HIS A 54 0.26 -17.99 7.31
N TYR A 55 -0.06 -18.81 8.32
CA TYR A 55 -0.56 -20.17 8.09
C TYR A 55 -1.95 -20.15 7.48
N ALA A 56 -2.85 -19.29 7.95
CA ALA A 56 -4.18 -19.14 7.37
C ALA A 56 -4.10 -18.69 5.90
N VAL A 57 -3.20 -17.75 5.58
CA VAL A 57 -2.94 -17.37 4.19
C VAL A 57 -2.35 -18.53 3.39
N SER A 58 -1.42 -19.29 3.97
CA SER A 58 -0.86 -20.49 3.34
C SER A 58 -1.95 -21.51 2.99
N ASP A 59 -2.90 -21.73 3.90
CA ASP A 59 -4.00 -22.68 3.69
C ASP A 59 -4.94 -22.21 2.56
N VAL A 60 -5.27 -20.90 2.52
CA VAL A 60 -6.05 -20.29 1.42
C VAL A 60 -5.33 -20.47 0.08
N VAL A 61 -4.04 -20.14 0.04
CA VAL A 61 -3.22 -20.25 -1.18
C VAL A 61 -3.08 -21.71 -1.64
N ALA A 62 -2.95 -22.65 -0.70
CA ALA A 62 -2.89 -24.08 -1.00
C ALA A 62 -4.23 -24.62 -1.51
N ALA A 63 -5.35 -24.15 -0.96
CA ALA A 63 -6.69 -24.54 -1.40
C ALA A 63 -7.03 -24.00 -2.80
N GLN A 64 -6.52 -22.82 -3.16
CA GLN A 64 -6.88 -22.14 -4.41
C GLN A 64 -5.63 -21.55 -5.12
N PRO A 65 -4.72 -22.40 -5.63
CA PRO A 65 -3.48 -21.94 -6.25
C PRO A 65 -3.77 -21.10 -7.49
N GLY A 66 -3.28 -19.85 -7.51
CA GLY A 66 -3.38 -18.95 -8.65
C GLY A 66 -4.69 -18.16 -8.78
N HIS A 67 -5.65 -18.34 -7.86
CA HIS A 67 -6.92 -17.60 -7.90
C HIS A 67 -6.89 -16.30 -7.09
N LEU A 68 -6.05 -16.23 -6.05
CA LEU A 68 -5.93 -15.02 -5.23
C LEU A 68 -5.25 -13.91 -6.04
N THR A 69 -6.02 -12.87 -6.40
CA THR A 69 -5.52 -11.72 -7.17
C THR A 69 -5.65 -10.40 -6.42
N VAL A 70 -6.56 -10.30 -5.45
CA VAL A 70 -6.76 -9.11 -4.62
C VAL A 70 -6.51 -9.47 -3.16
N LEU A 71 -5.66 -8.69 -2.50
CA LEU A 71 -5.37 -8.84 -1.08
C LEU A 71 -5.50 -7.51 -0.34
N ARG A 72 -6.34 -7.47 0.68
CA ARG A 72 -6.49 -6.32 1.57
C ARG A 72 -6.18 -6.70 3.00
N LEU A 73 -5.14 -6.09 3.58
CA LEU A 73 -4.63 -6.35 4.92
C LEU A 73 -4.65 -5.06 5.73
N ARG A 74 -5.61 -4.92 6.63
CA ARG A 74 -5.70 -3.74 7.49
C ARG A 74 -5.51 -4.14 8.95
N SER A 75 -4.35 -3.82 9.51
CA SER A 75 -4.04 -3.94 10.94
C SER A 75 -2.95 -2.96 11.37
N HIS A 76 -2.98 -2.56 12.63
CA HIS A 76 -1.92 -1.79 13.27
C HIS A 76 -0.76 -2.67 13.78
N HIS A 77 -0.87 -4.00 13.70
CA HIS A 77 0.13 -4.93 14.22
C HIS A 77 1.13 -5.37 13.15
N VAL A 78 2.29 -4.72 13.12
CA VAL A 78 3.39 -4.95 12.15
C VAL A 78 3.90 -6.40 12.06
N PRO A 79 4.12 -7.15 13.17
CA PRO A 79 4.80 -8.45 13.09
C PRO A 79 4.03 -9.53 12.33
N LEU A 80 2.71 -9.37 12.15
CA LEU A 80 1.85 -10.40 11.56
C LEU A 80 2.00 -10.52 10.04
N TRP A 81 2.46 -9.46 9.37
CA TRP A 81 2.41 -9.37 7.91
C TRP A 81 3.65 -9.92 7.20
N SER A 82 4.83 -9.87 7.83
CA SER A 82 6.06 -10.38 7.21
C SER A 82 5.97 -11.85 6.81
N GLY A 83 5.30 -12.68 7.62
CA GLY A 83 5.06 -14.09 7.27
C GLY A 83 4.15 -14.26 6.05
N VAL A 84 3.15 -13.38 5.90
CA VAL A 84 2.20 -13.41 4.78
C VAL A 84 2.93 -13.14 3.46
N TRP A 85 3.74 -12.09 3.39
CA TRP A 85 4.51 -11.75 2.18
C TRP A 85 5.49 -12.85 1.78
N ARG A 86 6.19 -13.45 2.76
CA ARG A 86 7.09 -14.59 2.49
C ARG A 86 6.32 -15.80 1.96
N THR A 87 5.16 -16.10 2.53
CA THR A 87 4.30 -17.21 2.10
C THR A 87 3.83 -17.01 0.66
N LEU A 88 3.30 -15.83 0.33
CA LEU A 88 2.84 -15.49 -1.03
C LEU A 88 4.00 -15.57 -2.03
N ARG A 89 5.18 -15.07 -1.67
CA ARG A 89 6.40 -15.15 -2.49
C ARG A 89 6.80 -16.60 -2.74
N SER A 90 6.90 -17.42 -1.70
CA SER A 90 7.26 -18.84 -1.79
C SER A 90 6.27 -19.63 -2.64
N ALA A 91 4.98 -19.32 -2.52
CA ALA A 91 3.92 -19.93 -3.31
C ALA A 91 3.78 -19.33 -4.73
N ARG A 92 4.59 -18.33 -5.09
CA ARG A 92 4.58 -17.62 -6.38
C ARG A 92 3.20 -17.05 -6.75
N VAL A 93 2.44 -16.62 -5.74
CA VAL A 93 1.16 -15.95 -5.94
C VAL A 93 1.41 -14.54 -6.47
N LYS A 94 0.74 -14.17 -7.56
CA LYS A 94 0.84 -12.84 -8.18
C LYS A 94 -0.44 -12.06 -7.91
N LEU A 95 -0.35 -11.04 -7.08
CA LEU A 95 -1.48 -10.17 -6.79
C LEU A 95 -1.56 -9.06 -7.83
N ALA A 96 -2.78 -8.81 -8.33
CA ALA A 96 -3.08 -7.65 -9.16
C ALA A 96 -3.29 -6.41 -8.28
N ASP A 97 -3.96 -6.57 -7.13
CA ASP A 97 -4.35 -5.46 -6.28
C ASP A 97 -3.94 -5.73 -4.83
N ILE A 98 -3.21 -4.79 -4.24
CA ILE A 98 -2.76 -4.87 -2.85
C ILE A 98 -3.24 -3.63 -2.10
N THR A 99 -3.89 -3.86 -0.96
CA THR A 99 -4.10 -2.85 0.07
C THR A 99 -3.45 -3.33 1.36
N THR A 100 -2.56 -2.53 1.93
CA THR A 100 -1.94 -2.85 3.21
C THR A 100 -1.77 -1.60 4.07
N SER A 101 -2.05 -1.74 5.36
CA SER A 101 -1.80 -0.71 6.36
C SER A 101 -0.42 -0.83 7.01
N VAL A 102 0.42 -1.75 6.55
CA VAL A 102 1.79 -1.93 7.05
C VAL A 102 2.72 -2.17 5.87
N VAL A 103 3.81 -1.39 5.86
CA VAL A 103 4.90 -1.53 4.90
C VAL A 103 6.08 -2.18 5.61
N THR A 104 6.52 -3.34 5.13
CA THR A 104 7.69 -4.05 5.65
C THR A 104 8.69 -4.33 4.52
N PRO A 105 9.97 -4.60 4.81
CA PRO A 105 10.92 -5.04 3.80
C PRO A 105 10.45 -6.28 3.03
N GLU A 106 9.75 -7.22 3.69
CA GLU A 106 9.22 -8.42 3.03
C GLU A 106 8.16 -8.11 1.97
N LEU A 107 7.41 -7.01 2.12
CA LEU A 107 6.49 -6.56 1.08
C LEU A 107 7.26 -6.19 -0.18
N PHE A 108 8.38 -5.47 -0.07
CA PHE A 108 9.18 -5.07 -1.23
C PHE A 108 9.87 -6.26 -1.89
N ASP A 109 10.39 -7.18 -1.07
CA ASP A 109 10.89 -8.48 -1.53
C ASP A 109 9.83 -9.29 -2.31
N TYR A 110 8.56 -9.19 -1.87
CA TYR A 110 7.45 -9.81 -2.56
C TYR A 110 7.11 -9.08 -3.87
N LEU A 111 6.96 -7.75 -3.84
CA LEU A 111 6.66 -6.94 -5.02
C LEU A 111 7.73 -7.09 -6.12
N THR A 112 9.02 -7.09 -5.74
CA THR A 112 10.14 -7.31 -6.67
C THR A 112 10.21 -8.74 -7.22
N SER A 113 9.48 -9.70 -6.63
CA SER A 113 9.51 -11.10 -7.08
C SER A 113 8.63 -11.39 -8.30
N TYR A 114 7.77 -10.45 -8.72
CA TYR A 114 6.88 -10.62 -9.87
C TYR A 114 6.55 -9.28 -10.55
N SER A 115 5.92 -9.32 -11.73
CA SER A 115 5.32 -8.16 -12.39
C SER A 115 3.83 -8.41 -12.62
N GLY A 116 3.05 -7.35 -12.91
CA GLY A 116 1.60 -7.46 -13.11
C GLY A 116 0.74 -6.80 -12.02
N LEU A 117 1.34 -6.16 -11.02
CA LEU A 117 0.61 -5.36 -10.04
C LEU A 117 -0.08 -4.18 -10.75
N ARG A 118 -1.40 -4.05 -10.56
CA ARG A 118 -2.28 -3.01 -11.12
C ARG A 118 -2.59 -1.92 -10.11
N LYS A 119 -2.78 -2.29 -8.84
CA LYS A 119 -3.14 -1.35 -7.78
C LYS A 119 -2.34 -1.59 -6.50
N LEU A 120 -1.77 -0.52 -5.96
CA LEU A 120 -1.08 -0.55 -4.68
C LEU A 120 -1.59 0.56 -3.75
N VAL A 121 -2.10 0.18 -2.60
CA VAL A 121 -2.63 1.09 -1.57
C VAL A 121 -1.88 0.85 -0.26
N LEU A 122 -1.09 1.84 0.18
CA LEU A 122 -0.28 1.81 1.40
C LEU A 122 -0.88 2.73 2.47
N GLU A 123 -1.92 2.27 3.17
CA GLU A 123 -2.80 3.10 4.00
C GLU A 123 -2.15 3.69 5.25
N TYR A 124 -1.26 2.95 5.91
CA TYR A 124 -0.68 3.37 7.19
C TYR A 124 0.81 2.97 7.25
N LYS A 125 1.62 3.86 7.81
CA LYS A 125 3.08 3.76 7.83
C LYS A 125 3.53 4.08 9.23
N ASP A 126 3.92 3.04 9.96
CA ASP A 126 4.45 3.15 11.31
C ASP A 126 5.72 2.31 11.42
N GLY A 127 6.79 2.79 10.77
CA GLY A 127 8.13 2.27 10.96
C GLY A 127 8.70 2.54 12.37
N GLY A 128 7.88 3.00 13.33
CA GLY A 128 8.26 3.30 14.70
C GLY A 128 9.10 4.57 14.88
N SER A 129 9.78 5.03 13.83
CA SER A 129 10.58 6.27 13.81
C SER A 129 10.53 6.95 12.44
N ARG A 130 10.97 8.21 12.37
CA ARG A 130 11.10 8.96 11.11
C ARG A 130 12.14 8.32 10.21
N GLU A 131 13.30 8.00 10.75
CA GLU A 131 14.45 7.46 10.02
C GLU A 131 14.13 6.11 9.40
N ALA A 132 13.42 5.24 10.13
CA ALA A 132 12.95 3.97 9.59
C ALA A 132 11.94 4.17 8.45
N ASN A 133 10.98 5.08 8.61
CA ASN A 133 10.02 5.39 7.54
C ASN A 133 10.70 5.97 6.30
N ASP A 134 11.71 6.83 6.47
CA ASP A 134 12.49 7.40 5.38
C ASP A 134 13.32 6.33 4.67
N GLY A 135 13.97 5.42 5.40
CA GLY A 135 14.71 4.31 4.81
C GLY A 135 13.80 3.34 4.02
N ILE A 136 12.59 3.07 4.53
CA ILE A 136 11.59 2.25 3.84
C ILE A 136 11.08 2.99 2.58
N ALA A 137 10.85 4.30 2.65
CA ALA A 137 10.44 5.09 1.49
C ALA A 137 11.54 5.12 0.42
N ASP A 138 12.79 5.37 0.80
CA ASP A 138 13.93 5.35 -0.10
C ASP A 138 14.05 3.98 -0.77
N ALA A 139 13.91 2.90 -0.01
CA ALA A 139 13.86 1.55 -0.58
C ALA A 139 12.69 1.41 -1.56
N PHE A 140 11.49 1.87 -1.22
CA PHE A 140 10.32 1.76 -2.11
C PHE A 140 10.52 2.45 -3.46
N TYR A 141 11.01 3.70 -3.47
CA TYR A 141 11.19 4.46 -4.70
C TYR A 141 12.47 4.10 -5.46
N ASN A 142 13.55 3.73 -4.76
CA ASN A 142 14.87 3.53 -5.37
C ASN A 142 15.27 2.06 -5.61
N SER A 143 14.60 1.07 -5.00
CA SER A 143 14.96 -0.36 -5.13
C SER A 143 14.55 -1.00 -6.47
N GLY A 144 13.93 -0.24 -7.37
CA GLY A 144 13.32 -0.78 -8.58
C GLY A 144 11.98 -1.49 -8.35
N THR A 145 11.45 -1.50 -7.11
CA THR A 145 10.14 -2.09 -6.78
C THR A 145 9.02 -1.53 -7.68
N LEU A 146 8.97 -0.22 -7.88
CA LEU A 146 7.98 0.40 -8.77
C LEU A 146 8.27 0.10 -10.24
N VAL A 147 9.54 0.14 -10.65
CA VAL A 147 9.98 -0.10 -12.03
C VAL A 147 9.59 -1.52 -12.48
N GLN A 148 9.63 -2.50 -11.57
CA GLN A 148 9.19 -3.87 -11.81
C GLN A 148 7.71 -3.97 -12.26
N HIS A 149 6.91 -2.94 -11.96
CA HIS A 149 5.49 -2.85 -12.30
C HIS A 149 5.19 -1.70 -13.27
N ALA A 150 6.19 -1.12 -13.93
CA ALA A 150 6.05 0.02 -14.84
C ALA A 150 4.94 -0.17 -15.90
N ASP A 151 4.87 -1.36 -16.48
CA ASP A 151 3.91 -1.67 -17.55
C ASP A 151 2.51 -2.02 -17.03
N SER A 152 2.36 -2.35 -15.75
CA SER A 152 1.10 -2.88 -15.19
C SER A 152 0.43 -1.96 -14.17
N LEU A 153 1.19 -1.12 -13.47
CA LEU A 153 0.69 -0.34 -12.35
C LEU A 153 -0.16 0.83 -12.85
N LEU A 154 -1.44 0.80 -12.50
CA LEU A 154 -2.44 1.78 -12.90
C LEU A 154 -2.79 2.73 -11.75
N GLU A 155 -2.79 2.23 -10.51
CA GLU A 155 -3.18 2.99 -9.33
C GLU A 155 -2.14 2.86 -8.22
N LEU A 156 -1.61 3.99 -7.76
CA LEU A 156 -0.71 4.07 -6.61
C LEU A 156 -1.28 5.04 -5.58
N TYR A 157 -1.59 4.53 -4.40
CA TYR A 157 -2.11 5.29 -3.26
C TYR A 157 -1.15 5.17 -2.07
N CYS A 158 -0.49 6.28 -1.75
CA CYS A 158 0.54 6.39 -0.71
C CYS A 158 0.23 7.60 0.20
N PRO A 159 -0.75 7.52 1.11
CA PRO A 159 -1.02 8.56 2.08
C PRO A 159 0.18 8.73 3.01
N ALA A 160 0.26 9.92 3.61
CA ALA A 160 1.28 10.26 4.58
C ALA A 160 1.01 9.48 5.86
N GLY A 161 2.08 8.91 6.42
CA GLY A 161 2.03 8.31 7.74
C GLY A 161 1.86 9.37 8.84
N ARG A 162 1.96 8.92 10.10
CA ARG A 162 1.95 9.83 11.27
C ARG A 162 3.15 10.79 11.29
N TYR A 163 4.24 10.44 10.61
CA TYR A 163 5.48 11.20 10.57
C TYR A 163 5.72 11.82 9.18
N GLU A 164 6.51 12.90 9.14
CA GLU A 164 7.14 13.40 7.91
C GLU A 164 8.07 12.32 7.34
N SER A 165 7.47 11.38 6.61
CA SER A 165 8.21 10.36 5.89
C SER A 165 8.34 10.75 4.43
N ARG A 166 9.44 10.36 3.79
CA ARG A 166 9.68 10.49 2.34
C ARG A 166 8.66 9.75 1.46
N PHE A 167 7.75 9.01 2.07
CA PHE A 167 6.56 8.48 1.42
C PHE A 167 5.54 9.54 0.98
N GLY A 168 5.61 10.75 1.54
CA GLY A 168 4.79 11.89 1.15
C GLY A 168 5.58 12.92 0.35
N PHE A 169 4.85 13.81 -0.31
CA PHE A 169 5.42 14.96 -1.01
C PHE A 169 5.60 16.13 -0.04
N GLY A 170 6.83 16.39 0.36
CA GLY A 170 7.27 17.64 0.98
C GLY A 170 7.82 18.62 -0.05
N VAL A 171 8.01 19.88 0.34
CA VAL A 171 8.57 20.94 -0.54
C VAL A 171 9.88 20.51 -1.22
N HIS A 172 10.68 19.71 -0.52
CA HIS A 172 12.04 19.37 -0.94
C HIS A 172 12.14 18.13 -1.83
N ASN A 173 11.13 17.25 -1.86
CA ASN A 173 11.14 16.01 -2.64
C ASN A 173 9.97 15.88 -3.63
N ALA A 174 8.94 16.73 -3.53
CA ALA A 174 7.76 16.67 -4.38
C ALA A 174 8.09 16.64 -5.87
N GLN A 175 8.98 17.51 -6.30
CA GLN A 175 9.34 17.62 -7.71
C GLN A 175 10.06 16.36 -8.22
N ASN A 176 11.13 15.94 -7.54
CA ASN A 176 11.94 14.79 -7.99
C ASN A 176 11.13 13.51 -7.94
N LEU A 177 10.44 13.26 -6.83
CA LEU A 177 9.70 12.03 -6.64
C LEU A 177 8.50 11.94 -7.59
N LEU A 178 7.84 13.06 -7.91
CA LEU A 178 6.79 13.08 -8.91
C LEU A 178 7.36 12.78 -10.30
N LEU A 179 8.41 13.49 -10.71
CA LEU A 179 9.05 13.30 -12.02
C LEU A 179 9.54 11.86 -12.19
N GLU A 180 10.27 11.33 -11.22
CA GLU A 180 10.79 9.96 -11.25
C GLU A 180 9.66 8.92 -11.27
N THR A 181 8.64 9.08 -10.43
CA THR A 181 7.49 8.17 -10.41
C THR A 181 6.78 8.17 -11.75
N THR A 182 6.51 9.33 -12.34
CA THR A 182 5.80 9.43 -13.62
C THR A 182 6.65 9.02 -14.82
N ALA A 183 7.97 9.21 -14.76
CA ALA A 183 8.88 8.76 -15.80
C ALA A 183 9.04 7.23 -15.80
N ASN A 184 8.93 6.60 -14.62
CA ASN A 184 9.09 5.17 -14.44
C ASN A 184 7.76 4.39 -14.56
N LEU A 185 6.60 5.06 -14.52
CA LEU A 185 5.29 4.43 -14.55
C LEU A 185 4.43 5.01 -15.70
N PRO A 186 4.71 4.65 -16.97
CA PRO A 186 4.05 5.24 -18.13
C PRO A 186 2.56 4.91 -18.25
N ASN A 187 2.09 3.87 -17.55
CA ASN A 187 0.69 3.45 -17.56
C ASN A 187 -0.09 3.90 -16.32
N LEU A 188 0.52 4.68 -15.43
CA LEU A 188 -0.12 5.15 -14.21
C LEU A 188 -1.31 6.05 -14.54
N ARG A 189 -2.49 5.68 -14.05
CA ARG A 189 -3.76 6.40 -14.25
C ARG A 189 -4.17 7.20 -13.03
N SER A 190 -3.86 6.72 -11.84
CA SER A 190 -4.11 7.43 -10.60
C SER A 190 -2.88 7.40 -9.69
N LEU A 191 -2.42 8.58 -9.28
CA LEU A 191 -1.39 8.75 -8.26
C LEU A 191 -1.97 9.55 -7.11
N THR A 192 -2.20 8.90 -5.98
CA THR A 192 -2.63 9.58 -4.76
C THR A 192 -1.50 9.59 -3.73
N ILE A 193 -1.00 10.77 -3.39
CA ILE A 193 0.07 10.96 -2.41
C ILE A 193 -0.33 12.08 -1.47
N SER A 194 -0.02 11.96 -0.18
CA SER A 194 -0.25 13.06 0.76
C SER A 194 0.89 14.05 0.82
N ALA A 195 0.57 15.28 1.23
CA ALA A 195 1.59 16.22 1.69
C ALA A 195 2.34 15.61 2.88
N ALA A 196 3.67 15.77 2.91
CA ALA A 196 4.46 15.49 4.10
C ALA A 196 4.07 16.53 5.18
N ASP A 197 3.08 16.19 6.00
CA ASP A 197 2.41 17.14 6.88
C ASP A 197 2.93 17.04 8.32
N ALA A 198 4.06 17.69 8.63
CA ALA A 198 4.32 18.09 10.04
C ALA A 198 3.46 19.28 10.47
N GLN A 199 2.82 19.97 9.54
CA GLN A 199 2.43 21.35 9.80
C GLN A 199 1.04 21.51 10.37
N LYS A 200 0.14 20.53 10.22
CA LYS A 200 -1.12 20.52 11.02
C LYS A 200 -0.85 20.59 12.52
N ASN A 201 0.23 19.99 13.01
CA ASN A 201 0.65 20.09 14.41
C ASN A 201 1.42 21.38 14.71
N ARG A 202 1.96 22.06 13.69
CA ARG A 202 2.53 23.40 13.82
C ARG A 202 1.50 24.51 13.70
N GLY A 203 0.34 24.31 13.07
CA GLY A 203 -0.70 25.34 12.95
C GLY A 203 -1.20 25.85 14.30
N VAL A 204 -1.19 24.99 15.33
CA VAL A 204 -1.52 25.34 16.72
C VAL A 204 -0.44 26.23 17.36
N TRP A 205 0.80 26.20 16.86
CA TRP A 205 1.94 26.96 17.38
C TRP A 205 2.48 28.06 16.44
N CYS A 206 2.14 28.07 15.15
CA CYS A 206 2.83 28.86 14.12
C CYS A 206 1.92 29.73 13.24
N GLY A 207 0.59 29.73 13.43
CA GLY A 207 -0.33 30.61 12.70
C GLY A 207 -0.24 30.49 11.16
N ASN A 208 -0.29 31.63 10.44
CA ASN A 208 -0.26 31.73 8.97
C ASN A 208 0.89 30.97 8.26
N GLY A 209 1.97 30.64 8.96
CA GLY A 209 3.10 29.90 8.39
C GLY A 209 2.71 28.52 7.83
N ALA A 210 1.75 27.84 8.47
CA ALA A 210 1.31 26.52 8.03
C ALA A 210 0.59 26.57 6.66
N ILE A 211 -0.33 27.52 6.52
CA ILE A 211 -1.09 27.73 5.28
C ILE A 211 -0.14 28.10 4.13
N ASN A 212 0.82 29.00 4.38
CA ASN A 212 1.78 29.43 3.36
C ASN A 212 2.64 28.27 2.82
N HIS A 213 3.06 27.36 3.69
CA HIS A 213 3.85 26.20 3.29
C HIS A 213 3.00 25.15 2.56
N THR A 214 1.78 24.85 3.02
CA THR A 214 0.85 24.00 2.27
C THR A 214 0.63 24.56 0.86
N MET A 215 0.39 25.86 0.73
CA MET A 215 0.27 26.52 -0.57
C MET A 215 1.56 26.43 -1.40
N ALA A 216 2.73 26.55 -0.78
CA ALA A 216 4.00 26.38 -1.47
C ALA A 216 4.19 24.96 -2.02
N VAL A 217 3.85 23.91 -1.25
CA VAL A 217 3.86 22.52 -1.71
C VAL A 217 2.89 22.33 -2.88
N VAL A 218 1.66 22.83 -2.75
CA VAL A 218 0.63 22.76 -3.80
C VAL A 218 1.13 23.40 -5.09
N LEU A 219 1.69 24.61 -5.01
CA LEU A 219 2.23 25.31 -6.17
C LEU A 219 3.43 24.59 -6.78
N ALA A 220 4.30 23.98 -5.95
CA ALA A 220 5.43 23.19 -6.43
C ALA A 220 4.97 21.92 -7.18
N ILE A 221 4.00 21.19 -6.62
CA ILE A 221 3.39 20.02 -7.27
C ILE A 221 2.75 20.45 -8.58
N LYS A 222 1.91 21.49 -8.56
CA LYS A 222 1.24 22.00 -9.76
C LYS A 222 2.25 22.38 -10.85
N ARG A 223 3.28 23.17 -10.52
CA ARG A 223 4.35 23.54 -11.48
C ARG A 223 5.06 22.32 -12.04
N THR A 224 5.26 21.28 -11.23
CA THR A 224 5.90 20.05 -11.68
C THR A 224 5.00 19.29 -12.66
N VAL A 225 3.71 19.18 -12.36
CA VAL A 225 2.71 18.57 -13.25
C VAL A 225 2.65 19.33 -14.58
N ASP A 226 2.54 20.67 -14.52
CA ASP A 226 2.49 21.54 -15.69
C ASP A 226 3.78 21.39 -16.54
N LYS A 227 4.96 21.37 -15.90
CA LYS A 227 6.26 21.22 -16.58
C LYS A 227 6.46 19.84 -17.20
N ALA A 228 5.98 18.80 -16.55
CA ALA A 228 6.14 17.42 -17.00
C ALA A 228 5.16 17.04 -18.13
N ALA A 229 4.29 17.98 -18.55
CA ALA A 229 3.29 17.79 -19.59
C ALA A 229 2.43 16.53 -19.37
N LEU A 230 2.11 16.22 -18.11
CA LEU A 230 1.42 14.99 -17.70
C LEU A 230 -0.07 14.95 -18.08
N GLY A 231 -0.47 15.66 -19.14
CA GLY A 231 -1.86 15.82 -19.56
C GLY A 231 -2.67 16.68 -18.58
N PRO A 232 -4.00 16.78 -18.77
CA PRO A 232 -4.90 17.44 -17.83
C PRO A 232 -5.07 16.54 -16.59
N ALA A 233 -3.98 16.32 -15.87
CA ALA A 233 -4.03 15.51 -14.68
C ALA A 233 -5.01 16.17 -13.70
N VAL A 234 -6.10 15.49 -13.33
CA VAL A 234 -7.01 16.05 -12.33
C VAL A 234 -6.32 15.94 -10.98
N VAL A 235 -5.62 17.01 -10.60
CA VAL A 235 -5.01 17.16 -9.28
C VAL A 235 -6.12 17.53 -8.29
N ARG A 236 -6.73 16.54 -7.64
CA ARG A 236 -7.60 16.81 -6.49
C ARG A 236 -6.72 17.08 -5.28
N VAL A 237 -6.62 18.37 -4.95
CA VAL A 237 -5.95 18.85 -3.75
C VAL A 237 -6.94 18.82 -2.59
N GLY A 238 -6.92 17.77 -1.79
CA GLY A 238 -7.46 17.79 -0.43
C GLY A 238 -6.45 18.44 0.52
N TYR A 239 -6.92 18.92 1.67
CA TYR A 239 -6.06 19.57 2.68
C TYR A 239 -4.84 18.73 3.13
N THR A 240 -4.83 17.42 2.88
CA THR A 240 -3.73 16.50 3.22
C THR A 240 -3.46 15.41 2.17
N VAL A 241 -4.23 15.33 1.09
CA VAL A 241 -4.16 14.25 0.09
C VAL A 241 -4.23 14.86 -1.31
N TYR A 242 -3.27 14.53 -2.15
CA TYR A 242 -3.22 14.89 -3.56
C TYR A 242 -3.56 13.66 -4.38
N GLU A 243 -4.62 13.70 -5.18
CA GLU A 243 -4.91 12.67 -6.19
C GLU A 243 -4.62 13.27 -7.55
N LEU A 244 -3.82 12.61 -8.38
CA LEU A 244 -3.56 12.95 -9.79
C LEU A 244 -4.23 11.88 -10.64
N GLN A 245 -5.17 12.26 -11.50
CA GLN A 245 -5.75 11.34 -12.49
C GLN A 245 -5.22 11.65 -13.88
N PHE A 246 -4.59 10.71 -14.56
CA PHE A 246 -4.04 10.88 -15.90
C PHE A 246 -5.04 10.41 -16.96
N ASP A 247 -5.23 11.20 -18.01
CA ASP A 247 -6.05 10.81 -19.15
C ASP A 247 -5.42 9.63 -19.90
N GLU A 248 -6.26 8.70 -20.35
CA GLU A 248 -5.83 7.54 -21.14
C GLU A 248 -5.18 8.02 -22.46
N GLY A 249 -3.85 7.92 -22.56
CA GLY A 249 -3.15 7.91 -23.86
C GLY A 249 -2.01 8.90 -24.10
N ARG A 250 -1.39 9.53 -23.08
CA ARG A 250 -0.35 10.57 -23.34
C ARG A 250 0.93 10.59 -22.52
N ILE A 251 1.27 9.58 -21.72
CA ILE A 251 2.66 9.49 -21.19
C ILE A 251 3.59 8.93 -22.29
N GLY A 252 3.60 9.58 -23.45
CA GLY A 252 4.52 9.32 -24.54
C GLY A 252 5.64 10.35 -24.49
N ARG A 253 6.89 9.87 -24.36
CA ARG A 253 8.08 10.71 -24.49
C ARG A 253 8.03 11.46 -25.82
N GLU A 254 7.85 12.78 -25.78
CA GLU A 254 8.40 13.63 -26.85
C GLU A 254 9.92 13.58 -26.70
N ALA A 255 10.54 12.54 -27.26
CA ALA A 255 11.96 12.56 -27.56
C ALA A 255 12.13 13.47 -28.78
N GLU A 256 12.59 14.69 -28.55
CA GLU A 256 13.11 15.56 -29.60
C GLU A 256 14.24 14.82 -30.35
N VAL A 257 14.16 14.85 -31.69
CA VAL A 257 15.23 14.48 -32.63
C VAL A 257 16.13 15.70 -32.83
#